data_AF-A0A8T3QFK5-F1
#
_entry.id   AF-A0A8T3QFK5-F1
#
_cell.length_a   1.000
_cell.length_b   1.000
_cell.length_c   1.000
_cell.angle_alpha   90.00
_cell.angle_beta   90.00
_cell.angle_gamma   90.00
#
_symmetry.space_group_name_H-M   'P 1'
#
loop_
_entity.id
_entity.type
_entity.pdbx_description
1 polymer ?
#
loop_
_entity_poly.entity_id
_entity_poly.type
_entity_poly.pdbx_seq_one_letter_code
_entity_poly.pdbx_strand_id
1 'polypeptide(L)' 'GSQAARRKAFLQISMEQNMGCAVGACLGCVVMGVSGVPQRVCWEGPVFAAEELAWDGAWS' A
#
# COMPACT_ATOMS: atom_id res chain seq x y z
N GLY A 1 6.88 -1.03 2.71
CA GLY A 1 6.82 -0.32 1.44
C GLY A 1 7.44 -1.12 0.33
N SER A 2 7.15 -0.73 -0.91
CA SER A 2 7.95 -1.17 -2.05
C SER A 2 9.41 -0.70 -1.91
N GLN A 3 10.30 -1.28 -2.71
CA GLN A 3 11.68 -0.78 -2.83
C GLN A 3 11.72 0.69 -3.29
N ALA A 4 10.68 1.19 -3.98
CA ALA A 4 10.58 2.60 -4.37
C ALA A 4 10.36 3.52 -3.17
N ALA A 5 9.49 3.12 -2.24
CA ALA A 5 9.33 3.81 -0.96
C ALA A 5 10.62 3.84 -0.12
N ARG A 6 11.55 2.89 -0.32
CA ARG A 6 12.86 2.88 0.36
C ARG A 6 13.93 3.73 -0.36
N ARG A 7 13.66 4.20 -1.57
CA ARG A 7 14.53 5.10 -2.34
C ARG A 7 14.05 6.55 -2.17
N LYS A 8 14.76 7.52 -2.77
CA LYS A 8 14.39 8.95 -2.79
C LYS A 8 13.16 9.21 -3.68
N ALA A 9 12.02 8.57 -3.37
CA ALA A 9 10.73 8.99 -3.91
C ALA A 9 10.48 10.45 -3.54
N PHE A 10 9.84 11.22 -4.43
CA PHE A 10 9.55 12.63 -4.16
C PHE A 10 8.63 12.79 -2.95
N LEU A 11 7.65 11.90 -2.81
CA LEU A 11 6.73 11.86 -1.67
C LEU A 11 6.52 10.42 -1.20
N GLN A 12 6.68 10.22 0.11
CA GLN A 12 6.35 8.98 0.81
C GLN A 12 5.11 9.19 1.67
N ILE A 13 4.23 8.19 1.71
CA ILE A 13 2.97 8.26 2.45
C ILE A 13 2.83 7.01 3.30
N SER A 14 2.55 7.20 4.59
CA SER A 14 2.15 6.11 5.48
C SER A 14 0.65 5.90 5.40
N MET A 15 0.24 4.72 4.97
CA MET A 15 -1.18 4.35 4.84
C MET A 15 -1.68 3.70 6.13
N GLU A 16 -2.90 4.05 6.51
CA GLU A 16 -3.65 3.40 7.58
C GLU A 16 -4.81 2.60 6.96
N GLN A 17 -5.06 1.39 7.48
CA GLN A 17 -6.14 0.52 7.04
C GLN A 17 -6.54 -0.41 8.18
N ASN A 18 -7.82 -0.80 8.21
CA ASN A 18 -8.28 -1.78 9.19
C ASN A 18 -7.48 -3.08 9.06
N MET A 19 -6.77 -3.46 10.13
CA MET A 19 -5.96 -4.66 10.16
C MET A 19 -6.65 -5.78 10.93
N GLY A 20 -6.78 -6.94 10.30
CA GLY A 20 -7.20 -8.18 10.98
C GLY A 20 -6.01 -8.90 11.59
N CYS A 21 -5.25 -9.62 10.76
CA CYS A 21 -4.15 -10.48 11.23
C CYS A 21 -2.81 -9.77 11.44
N ALA A 22 -2.59 -8.58 10.84
CA ALA A 22 -1.32 -7.85 10.83
C ALA A 22 -0.06 -8.63 10.35
N VAL A 23 -0.22 -9.83 9.77
CA VAL A 23 0.88 -10.69 9.27
C VAL A 23 0.74 -11.01 7.77
N GLY A 24 -0.10 -10.27 7.06
CA GLY A 24 -0.27 -10.39 5.62
C GLY A 24 -1.18 -11.53 5.14
N ALA A 25 -1.72 -12.36 6.04
CA ALA A 25 -2.52 -13.53 5.69
C ALA A 25 -3.99 -13.22 5.32
N CYS A 26 -4.65 -12.32 6.05
CA CYS A 26 -6.10 -12.10 5.94
C CYS A 26 -6.55 -11.20 4.79
N LEU A 27 -5.62 -10.48 4.13
CA LEU A 27 -5.89 -9.48 3.08
C LEU A 27 -6.84 -8.32 3.48
N GLY A 28 -7.20 -8.18 4.76
CA GLY A 28 -8.11 -7.13 5.22
C GLY A 28 -7.55 -5.70 5.15
N CYS A 29 -6.23 -5.53 5.02
CA CYS A 29 -5.57 -4.22 4.97
C CYS A 29 -5.02 -3.89 3.56
N VAL A 30 -5.71 -4.34 2.51
CA VAL A 30 -5.27 -4.14 1.13
C VAL A 30 -5.52 -2.69 0.68
N VAL A 31 -4.55 -2.16 -0.05
CA VAL A 31 -4.63 -0.94 -0.87
C VAL A 31 -4.31 -1.31 -2.33
N MET A 32 -4.83 -0.55 -3.28
CA MET A 32 -4.60 -0.82 -4.70
C MET A 32 -3.41 -0.04 -5.23
N GLY A 33 -2.52 -0.74 -5.95
CA GLY A 33 -1.47 -0.10 -6.72
C GLY A 33 -1.96 0.39 -8.08
N VAL A 34 -1.22 1.32 -8.69
CA VAL A 34 -1.50 1.86 -10.03
C VAL A 34 -1.53 0.80 -11.15
N SER A 35 -0.90 -0.36 -10.94
CA SER A 35 -0.92 -1.50 -11.87
C SER A 35 -2.12 -2.44 -11.68
N GLY A 36 -3.04 -2.12 -10.76
CA GLY A 36 -4.14 -3.01 -10.37
C GLY A 36 -3.71 -4.19 -9.49
N VAL A 37 -2.46 -4.22 -9.04
CA VAL A 37 -1.98 -5.25 -8.10
C VAL A 37 -2.29 -4.81 -6.66
N PRO A 38 -3.00 -5.64 -5.87
CA PRO A 38 -3.27 -5.36 -4.46
C PRO A 38 -1.99 -5.45 -3.63
N GLN A 39 -1.81 -4.51 -2.71
CA GLN A 39 -0.69 -4.46 -1.76
C GLN A 39 -1.23 -4.38 -0.33
N ARG A 40 -0.59 -5.04 0.64
CA ARG A 40 -1.06 -5.07 2.03
C ARG A 40 -0.32 -4.04 2.84
N VAL A 41 -1.03 -3.18 3.57
CA VAL A 41 -0.43 -2.18 4.44
C VAL A 41 0.44 -2.84 5.53
N CYS A 42 0.00 -3.96 6.09
CA CYS A 42 0.73 -4.64 7.17
C CYS A 42 1.96 -5.44 6.71
N TRP A 43 2.17 -5.64 5.40
CA TRP A 43 3.26 -6.49 4.87
C TRP A 43 4.10 -5.76 3.83
N GLU A 44 3.48 -5.37 2.71
CA GLU A 44 4.11 -4.51 1.72
C GLU A 44 4.24 -3.07 2.18
N GLY A 45 3.51 -2.59 3.20
CA GLY A 45 3.51 -1.22 3.72
C GLY A 45 4.37 -1.02 4.98
N PRO A 46 4.00 -0.12 5.92
CA PRO A 46 2.90 0.86 5.84
C PRO A 46 3.23 2.10 5.00
N VAL A 47 4.52 2.31 4.71
CA VAL A 47 5.01 3.46 3.92
C VAL A 47 5.13 3.09 2.44
N PHE A 48 4.55 3.90 1.56
CA PHE A 48 4.50 3.71 0.12
C PHE A 48 4.98 4.99 -0.61
N ALA A 49 5.43 4.86 -1.86
CA ALA A 49 5.61 6.02 -2.74
C ALA A 49 4.24 6.54 -3.21
N ALA A 50 4.04 7.85 -3.26
CA ALA A 50 2.73 8.41 -3.63
C ALA A 50 2.25 7.96 -5.02
N GLU A 51 3.19 7.76 -5.95
CA GLU A 51 2.96 7.39 -7.33
C GLU A 51 2.67 5.88 -7.53
N GLU A 52 2.79 5.07 -6.48
CA GLU A 52 2.53 3.62 -6.57
C GLU A 52 1.10 3.24 -6.19
N LEU A 53 0.35 4.13 -5.55
CA LEU A 53 -1.02 3.89 -5.07
C LEU A 53 -2.07 4.48 -6.01
N ALA A 54 -3.18 3.78 -6.18
CA ALA A 54 -4.36 4.25 -6.90
C ALA A 54 -5.31 5.01 -5.95
N TRP A 55 -5.45 6.32 -6.15
CA TRP A 55 -6.18 7.21 -5.24
C TRP A 55 -7.68 7.31 -5.54
N ASP A 56 -8.08 7.30 -6.81
CA ASP A 56 -9.43 7.65 -7.26
C ASP A 56 -10.46 6.50 -7.15
N GLY A 57 -10.28 5.61 -6.18
CA GLY A 57 -11.25 4.55 -5.90
C GLY A 57 -11.42 3.53 -7.02
N ALA A 58 -10.38 3.29 -7.83
CA ALA A 58 -10.38 2.33 -8.95
C ALA A 58 -10.49 0.84 -8.54
N TRP A 59 -11.10 0.57 -7.38
CA TRP A 59 -11.30 -0.74 -6.78
C TRP A 59 -12.78 -1.09 -6.52
N SER A 60 -13.72 -0.18 -6.84
CA SER A 60 -15.16 -0.47 -6.75
C SER A 60 -15.60 -1.55 -7.73
#